data_AF-A0A0G0S8W8-F1
#
_entry.id   AF-A0A0G0S8W8-F1
#
_cell.length_a   1.000
_cell.length_b   1.000
_cell.length_c   1.000
_cell.angle_alpha   90.00
_cell.angle_beta   90.00
_cell.angle_gamma   90.00
#
_symmetry.space_group_name_H-M   'P 1'
#
loop_
_entity.id
_entity.type
_entity.pdbx_description
1 polymer ?
#
loop_
_entity_poly.entity_id
_entity_poly.type
_entity_poly.pdbx_seq_one_letter_code
_entity_poly.pdbx_strand_id
1 'polypeptide(L)'
;MTWNSASKYLEKFFVISPPGKFYQKEIIKSLNEILNINLSEDGAEYRFGIIYIKNNPAVSGALKNEIFLNKEKILRQINQKLKNQKIKDLRF
;
A
#
# COMPACT_ATOMS: atom_id res chain seq x y z
N MET A 1 18.43 -36.33 -13.38
CA MET A 1 17.14 -35.86 -12.81
C MET A 1 17.42 -34.77 -11.77
N THR A 2 17.42 -33.50 -12.18
CA THR A 2 17.77 -32.34 -11.32
C THR A 2 16.69 -31.26 -11.27
N TRP A 3 15.62 -31.40 -12.06
CA TRP A 3 14.49 -30.47 -12.09
C TRP A 3 13.65 -30.44 -10.80
N ASN A 4 13.72 -31.50 -9.99
CA ASN A 4 13.00 -31.56 -8.71
C ASN A 4 13.59 -30.66 -7.60
N SER A 5 14.84 -30.18 -7.72
CA SER A 5 15.43 -29.32 -6.68
C SER A 5 15.10 -27.84 -6.87
N ALA A 6 15.12 -27.36 -8.12
CA ALA A 6 14.84 -25.96 -8.44
C ALA A 6 13.37 -25.61 -8.15
N SER A 7 12.42 -26.44 -8.57
CA SER A 7 10.99 -26.20 -8.32
C SER A 7 10.66 -26.18 -6.82
N LYS A 8 11.18 -27.13 -6.03
CA LYS A 8 11.03 -27.15 -4.55
C LYS A 8 11.71 -25.97 -3.86
N TYR A 9 12.81 -25.47 -4.42
CA TYR A 9 13.47 -24.27 -3.91
C TYR A 9 12.58 -23.03 -4.17
N LEU A 10 12.03 -22.91 -5.38
CA LEU A 10 11.14 -21.81 -5.77
C LEU A 10 9.80 -21.82 -5.04
N GLU A 11 9.25 -23.00 -4.68
CA GLU A 11 8.04 -23.13 -3.85
C GLU A 11 8.16 -22.42 -2.49
N LYS A 12 9.37 -22.36 -1.91
CA LYS A 12 9.61 -21.60 -0.66
C LYS A 12 9.42 -20.11 -0.83
N PHE A 13 9.58 -19.59 -2.05
CA PHE A 13 9.38 -18.19 -2.39
C PHE A 13 7.96 -17.89 -2.87
N PHE A 14 7.16 -18.92 -3.19
CA PHE A 14 5.76 -18.75 -3.63
C PHE A 14 4.86 -18.16 -2.53
N VAL A 15 5.14 -18.49 -1.27
CA VAL A 15 4.43 -17.97 -0.10
C VAL A 15 4.89 -16.54 0.27
N ILE A 16 6.03 -16.11 -0.27
CA ILE A 16 6.57 -14.79 0.00
C ILE A 16 5.80 -13.80 -0.88
N SER A 17 4.85 -13.09 -0.27
CA SER A 17 4.19 -11.99 -0.97
C SER A 17 5.25 -11.03 -1.51
N PRO A 18 5.15 -10.61 -2.78
CA PRO A 18 6.04 -9.59 -3.33
C PRO A 18 6.07 -8.42 -2.36
N PRO A 19 7.25 -7.89 -1.99
CA PRO A 19 7.35 -6.83 -0.98
C PRO A 19 6.39 -5.69 -1.28
N GLY A 20 6.23 -5.30 -2.55
CA GLY A 20 5.26 -4.29 -2.97
C GLY A 20 3.80 -4.58 -2.57
N LYS A 21 3.32 -5.82 -2.69
CA LYS A 21 1.95 -6.21 -2.28
C LYS A 21 1.77 -6.19 -0.77
N PHE A 22 2.80 -6.58 -0.01
CA PHE A 22 2.77 -6.49 1.45
C PHE A 22 2.63 -5.03 1.90
N TYR A 23 3.48 -4.15 1.38
CA TYR A 23 3.43 -2.72 1.70
C TYR A 23 2.10 -2.11 1.27
N GLN A 24 1.60 -2.44 0.07
CA GLN A 24 0.28 -2.01 -0.39
C GLN A 24 -0.83 -2.38 0.60
N LYS A 25 -0.88 -3.61 1.11
CA LYS A 25 -1.89 -4.02 2.10
C LYS A 25 -1.78 -3.24 3.41
N GLU A 26 -0.58 -3.12 3.97
CA GLU A 26 -0.35 -2.38 5.23
C GLU A 26 -0.67 -0.89 5.09
N ILE A 27 -0.36 -0.30 3.94
CA ILE A 27 -0.69 1.08 3.60
C ILE A 27 -2.20 1.27 3.51
N ILE A 28 -2.91 0.39 2.78
CA ILE A 28 -4.35 0.48 2.60
C ILE A 28 -5.07 0.32 3.93
N LYS A 29 -4.64 -0.64 4.75
CA LYS A 29 -5.14 -0.79 6.12
C LYS A 29 -4.92 0.47 6.95
N SER A 30 -3.72 1.04 6.89
CA SER A 30 -3.41 2.29 7.61
C SER A 30 -4.24 3.48 7.11
N LEU A 31 -4.49 3.59 5.81
CA LEU A 31 -5.33 4.64 5.22
C LEU A 31 -6.79 4.48 5.62
N ASN A 32 -7.32 3.26 5.58
CA ASN A 32 -8.69 2.96 6.01
C ASN A 32 -8.90 3.32 7.49
N GLU A 33 -7.93 3.03 8.35
CA GLU A 33 -7.97 3.41 9.77
C GLU A 33 -7.89 4.93 10.00
N ILE A 34 -7.03 5.65 9.26
CA ILE A 34 -6.81 7.09 9.46
C ILE A 34 -7.98 7.92 8.91
N LEU A 35 -8.49 7.53 7.74
CA LEU A 35 -9.48 8.31 6.99
C LEU A 35 -10.90 7.77 7.16
N ASN A 36 -11.08 6.66 7.90
CA ASN A 36 -12.35 5.97 8.07
C ASN A 36 -13.05 5.66 6.74
N ILE A 37 -12.25 5.29 5.73
CA ILE A 37 -12.69 4.91 4.38
C ILE A 37 -12.55 3.41 4.18
N ASN A 38 -13.24 2.89 3.16
CA ASN A 38 -13.16 1.49 2.77
C ASN A 38 -12.51 1.36 1.39
N LEU A 39 -11.18 1.55 1.31
CA LEU A 39 -10.40 1.26 0.12
C LEU A 39 -10.16 -0.25 0.01
N SER A 40 -10.55 -0.81 -1.12
CA SER A 40 -10.15 -2.15 -1.57
C SER A 40 -8.64 -2.17 -1.90
N GLU A 41 -8.03 -3.35 -1.82
CA GLU A 41 -6.64 -3.59 -2.24
C GLU A 41 -6.36 -3.13 -3.68
N ASP A 42 -7.34 -3.24 -4.58
CA ASP A 42 -7.23 -2.77 -5.97
C ASP A 42 -7.38 -1.26 -6.13
N GLY A 43 -7.86 -0.58 -5.09
CA GLY A 43 -8.14 0.85 -5.04
C GLY A 43 -6.90 1.72 -4.82
N ALA A 44 -5.75 1.13 -4.48
CA ALA A 44 -4.50 1.86 -4.38
C ALA A 44 -3.31 1.03 -4.86
N GLU A 45 -2.29 1.68 -5.39
CA GLU A 45 -1.07 1.05 -5.87
C GLU A 45 0.16 1.67 -5.20
N TYR A 46 1.10 0.84 -4.78
CA TYR A 46 2.35 1.28 -4.20
C TYR A 46 3.49 1.16 -5.21
N ARG A 47 4.17 2.28 -5.52
CA ARG A 47 5.37 2.29 -6.38
C ARG A 47 6.43 3.21 -5.79
N PHE A 48 7.62 2.66 -5.52
CA PHE A 48 8.83 3.42 -5.13
C PHE A 48 8.65 4.42 -3.98
N GLY A 49 7.82 4.10 -2.97
CA GLY A 49 7.54 5.02 -1.85
C GLY A 49 6.40 6.00 -2.12
N ILE A 50 5.71 5.90 -3.25
CA ILE A 50 4.56 6.72 -3.61
C ILE A 50 3.31 5.84 -3.61
N ILE A 51 2.26 6.33 -2.97
CA ILE A 51 0.94 5.68 -2.96
C ILE A 51 0.07 6.38 -4.00
N TYR A 52 -0.44 5.61 -4.96
CA TYR A 52 -1.40 6.07 -5.96
C TYR A 52 -2.77 5.55 -5.59
N ILE A 53 -3.66 6.43 -5.16
CA ILE A 53 -5.05 6.08 -4.88
C ILE A 53 -5.80 6.14 -6.21
N LYS A 54 -6.23 4.98 -6.72
CA LYS A 54 -7.05 4.93 -7.94
C LYS A 54 -8.39 5.59 -7.65
N ASN A 55 -8.96 6.16 -8.71
CA ASN A 55 -10.24 6.85 -8.64
C ASN A 55 -11.36 5.85 -8.29
N ASN A 56 -11.69 5.77 -7.00
CA ASN A 56 -12.74 4.91 -6.45
C ASN A 56 -13.94 5.82 -6.10
N PRO A 57 -15.20 5.46 -6.40
CA PRO A 57 -16.37 6.19 -5.93
C PRO A 57 -16.40 6.42 -4.40
N ALA A 58 -15.71 5.58 -3.62
CA ALA A 58 -15.55 5.77 -2.16
C ALA A 58 -14.61 6.94 -1.79
N VAL A 59 -13.77 7.41 -2.71
CA VAL A 59 -12.88 8.58 -2.54
C VAL A 59 -13.48 9.71 -3.38
N SER A 60 -14.52 10.35 -2.84
CA SER A 60 -15.17 11.50 -3.46
C SER A 60 -14.18 12.66 -3.66
N GLY A 61 -14.52 13.64 -4.50
CA GLY A 61 -13.69 14.84 -4.68
C GLY A 61 -13.40 15.59 -3.37
N ALA A 62 -14.35 15.55 -2.42
CA ALA A 62 -14.17 16.10 -1.08
C ALA A 62 -13.11 15.35 -0.27
N LEU A 63 -13.13 14.02 -0.30
CA LEU A 63 -12.12 13.17 0.34
C LEU A 63 -10.73 13.39 -0.25
N LYS A 64 -10.60 13.55 -1.58
CA LYS A 64 -9.31 13.88 -2.20
C LYS A 64 -8.74 15.18 -1.66
N ASN A 65 -9.58 16.20 -1.50
CA ASN A 65 -9.18 17.50 -0.97
C ASN A 65 -8.79 17.40 0.50
N GLU A 66 -9.55 16.70 1.33
CA GLU A 66 -9.22 16.50 2.74
C GLU A 66 -7.91 15.73 2.93
N ILE A 67 -7.68 14.69 2.14
CA ILE A 67 -6.45 13.92 2.14
C ILE A 67 -5.29 14.79 1.65
N PHE A 68 -5.49 15.63 0.64
CA PHE A 68 -4.47 16.55 0.15
C PHE A 68 -4.09 17.60 1.22
N LEU A 69 -5.09 18.18 1.89
CA LEU A 69 -4.88 19.15 2.97
C LEU A 69 -4.17 18.52 4.19
N ASN A 70 -4.48 17.27 4.52
CA ASN A 70 -3.90 16.56 5.66
C ASN A 70 -2.71 15.66 5.29
N LYS A 71 -2.18 15.80 4.07
CA LYS A 71 -1.21 14.87 3.47
C LYS A 71 0.02 14.64 4.34
N GLU A 72 0.63 15.70 4.85
CA GLU A 72 1.80 15.63 5.75
C GLU A 72 1.50 14.82 7.02
N LYS A 73 0.34 15.05 7.64
CA LYS A 73 -0.09 14.35 8.85
C LYS A 73 -0.32 12.86 8.59
N ILE A 74 -0.96 12.54 7.47
CA ILE A 74 -1.23 11.16 7.04
C ILE A 74 0.09 10.44 6.74
N LEU A 75 0.99 11.05 5.98
CA LEU A 75 2.31 10.49 5.68
C LEU A 75 3.12 10.24 6.95
N ARG A 76 3.07 11.15 7.93
CA ARG A 76 3.76 10.96 9.22
C ARG A 76 3.19 9.77 9.99
N GLN A 77 1.87 9.63 10.06
CA GLN A 77 1.22 8.51 10.76
C GLN A 77 1.49 7.17 10.08
N ILE A 78 1.44 7.12 8.74
CA ILE A 78 1.76 5.91 7.98
C ILE A 78 3.23 5.52 8.19
N ASN A 79 4.15 6.48 8.15
CA ASN A 79 5.58 6.22 8.38
C ASN A 79 5.91 5.81 9.82
N GLN A 80 5.11 6.22 10.80
CA GLN A 80 5.24 5.72 12.18
C GLN A 80 4.83 4.24 12.31
N LYS A 81 3.85 3.81 11.53
CA LYS A 81 3.41 2.40 11.48
C LYS A 81 4.37 1.54 10.66
N LEU A 82 4.83 2.04 9.50
CA LEU A 82 5.74 1.34 8.59
C LEU A 82 7.20 1.57 9.00
N LYS A 83 7.71 0.74 9.91
CA LYS A 83 9.10 0.86 10.42
C LYS A 83 10.20 0.68 9.35
N ASN A 84 9.92 -0.08 8.29
CA ASN A 84 10.94 -0.51 7.33
C ASN A 84 10.94 0.25 6.00
N GLN A 85 9.91 1.05 5.71
CA GLN A 85 9.84 1.74 4.42
C GLN A 85 9.14 3.09 4.53
N LYS A 86 9.82 4.15 4.08
CA LYS A 86 9.31 5.51 4.13
C LYS A 86 8.44 5.79 2.91
N ILE A 87 7.16 6.02 3.15
CA ILE A 87 6.27 6.65 2.18
C ILE A 87 6.71 8.11 2.03
N LYS A 88 7.02 8.48 0.80
CA LYS A 88 7.46 9.82 0.42
C LYS A 88 6.28 10.70 0.03
N ASP A 89 5.30 10.11 -0.62
CA ASP A 89 4.26 10.89 -1.30
C ASP A 89 2.96 10.09 -1.46
N LEU A 90 1.86 10.82 -1.59
CA LEU A 90 0.52 10.28 -1.82
C LEU A 90 -0.14 11.08 -2.97
N ARG A 91 -0.61 10.34 -3.97
CA ARG A 91 -1.13 10.85 -5.25
C ARG A 91 -2.48 10.20 -5.58
N PHE A 92 -3.26 10.87 -6.41
CA PHE A 92 -4.57 10.43 -6.90
C PHE A 92 -4.56 10.26 -8.41
#